data_AF-A0A955CG79-F1
#
_entry.id   AF-A0A955CG79-F1
#
_cell.length_a   1.000
_cell.length_b   1.000
_cell.length_c   1.000
_cell.angle_alpha   90.00
_cell.angle_beta   90.00
_cell.angle_gamma   90.00
#
_symmetry.space_group_name_H-M   'P 1'
#
loop_
_entity.id
_entity.type
_entity.pdbx_description
1 polymer ?
#
loop_
_entity_poly.entity_id
_entity_poly.type
_entity_poly.pdbx_seq_one_letter_code
_entity_poly.pdbx_strand_id
1 'polypeptide(L)'
;HIINYDIPQSSDDYVHRVGRTGRMGREGIAFTFVTSEQGNELTRIEMLIDKLLERDEIEGFQAVFQAAPPQTPDATAPAEATPEEDAAPERPKVTPPGQRPRRRHRRGL
;
A
#
# COMPACT_ATOMS: atom_id res chain seq x y z
N HIS A 1 -22.16 -1.55 16.84
CA HIS A 1 -22.02 -2.45 15.69
C HIS A 1 -22.55 -1.77 14.44
N ILE A 2 -21.88 -1.93 13.31
CA ILE A 2 -22.29 -1.45 11.97
C ILE A 2 -22.16 -2.63 11.00
N ILE A 3 -23.09 -2.77 10.06
CA ILE A 3 -23.07 -3.83 9.05
C ILE A 3 -23.30 -3.14 7.70
N ASN A 4 -22.30 -3.21 6.82
CA ASN A 4 -22.41 -2.78 5.43
C ASN A 4 -22.79 -4.01 4.60
N TYR A 5 -24.05 -4.06 4.15
CA TYR A 5 -24.54 -5.14 3.27
C TYR A 5 -23.89 -5.08 1.88
N ASP A 6 -23.63 -3.86 1.41
CA ASP A 6 -22.88 -3.58 0.20
C ASP A 6 -21.68 -2.71 0.55
N ILE A 7 -20.58 -2.89 -0.18
CA ILE A 7 -19.41 -2.02 -0.02
C ILE A 7 -19.74 -0.58 -0.42
N PRO A 8 -19.38 0.43 0.40
CA PRO A 8 -19.50 1.83 -0.01
C PRO A 8 -18.67 2.13 -1.26
N GLN A 9 -19.22 2.94 -2.17
CA GLN A 9 -18.54 3.32 -3.42
C GLN A 9 -17.35 4.26 -3.19
N SER A 10 -17.39 5.04 -2.11
CA SER A 10 -16.30 5.92 -1.67
C SER A 10 -15.74 5.45 -0.33
N SER A 11 -14.43 5.55 -0.17
CA SER A 11 -13.74 5.25 1.08
C SER A 11 -14.06 6.27 2.18
N ASP A 12 -14.33 7.53 1.84
CA ASP A 12 -14.81 8.53 2.81
C ASP A 12 -16.15 8.11 3.43
N ASP A 13 -17.08 7.61 2.61
CA ASP A 13 -18.39 7.15 3.09
C ASP A 13 -18.25 5.95 4.03
N TYR A 14 -17.29 5.07 3.77
CA TYR A 14 -16.96 3.98 4.68
C TYR A 14 -16.55 4.52 6.06
N VAL A 15 -15.60 5.47 6.12
CA VAL A 15 -15.12 6.07 7.37
C VAL A 15 -16.26 6.75 8.13
N HIS A 16 -17.09 7.54 7.44
CA HIS A 16 -18.22 8.24 8.06
C HIS A 16 -19.30 7.30 8.63
N ARG A 17 -19.48 6.12 8.02
CA ARG A 17 -20.41 5.07 8.48
C ARG A 17 -19.86 4.32 9.68
N VAL A 18 -18.64 3.79 9.57
CA VAL A 18 -18.05 3.00 10.67
C VAL A 18 -17.72 3.88 11.87
N GLY A 19 -17.43 5.17 11.68
CA GLY A 19 -17.28 6.16 12.75
C GLY A 19 -18.52 6.38 13.62
N ARG A 20 -19.65 5.71 13.32
CA ARG A 20 -20.85 5.69 14.18
C ARG A 20 -20.79 4.62 15.27
N THR A 21 -19.88 3.66 15.18
CA THR A 21 -19.65 2.59 16.17
C THR A 21 -18.55 2.97 17.16
N GLY A 22 -18.63 2.45 18.40
CA GLY A 22 -17.70 2.78 19.48
C GLY A 22 -17.98 4.14 20.11
N ARG A 23 -18.59 4.15 21.30
CA ARG A 23 -18.87 5.37 22.09
C ARG A 23 -18.52 5.12 23.55
N MET A 24 -18.00 6.15 24.23
CA MET A 24 -17.75 6.15 25.68
C MET A 24 -16.93 4.94 26.16
N GLY A 25 -15.71 4.80 25.63
CA GLY A 25 -14.74 3.79 26.09
C GLY A 25 -15.08 2.35 25.72
N ARG A 26 -16.11 2.12 24.88
CA ARG A 26 -16.46 0.80 24.36
C ARG A 26 -15.98 0.65 22.93
N GLU A 27 -15.46 -0.54 22.63
CA GLU A 27 -15.07 -0.91 21.27
C GLU A 27 -16.31 -1.00 20.37
N GLY A 28 -16.16 -0.47 19.17
CA GLY A 28 -17.15 -0.59 18.11
C GLY A 28 -16.70 -1.62 17.09
N ILE A 29 -17.60 -2.50 16.68
CA ILE A 29 -17.33 -3.46 15.59
C ILE A 29 -18.07 -3.03 14.32
N ALA A 30 -17.45 -3.22 13.16
CA ALA A 30 -18.07 -3.04 11.85
C ALA A 30 -17.78 -4.26 10.96
N PHE A 31 -18.82 -4.76 10.28
CA PHE A 31 -18.72 -5.83 9.29
C PHE A 31 -19.09 -5.28 7.91
N THR A 32 -18.40 -5.74 6.87
CA THR A 32 -18.69 -5.35 5.48
C THR A 32 -18.66 -6.59 4.61
N PHE A 33 -19.73 -6.81 3.86
CA PHE A 33 -19.76 -7.87 2.85
C PHE A 33 -19.23 -7.34 1.52
N VAL A 34 -18.40 -8.15 0.87
CA VAL A 34 -17.66 -7.77 -0.34
C VAL A 34 -17.74 -8.92 -1.33
N THR A 35 -17.99 -8.61 -2.60
CA THR A 35 -17.96 -9.57 -3.71
C THR A 35 -16.58 -9.56 -4.41
N SER A 36 -16.29 -10.57 -5.24
CA SER A 36 -15.03 -10.62 -6.00
C SER A 36 -14.82 -9.42 -6.94
N GLU A 37 -15.89 -8.82 -7.44
CA GLU A 37 -15.84 -7.68 -8.37
C GLU A 37 -15.49 -6.37 -7.66
N GLN A 38 -15.66 -6.31 -6.34
CA GLN A 38 -15.52 -5.11 -5.51
C GLN A 38 -14.11 -4.92 -4.91
N GLY A 39 -13.11 -5.60 -5.49
CA GLY A 39 -11.73 -5.55 -5.00
C GLY A 39 -11.12 -4.13 -5.05
N ASN A 40 -11.54 -3.31 -6.01
CA ASN A 40 -11.02 -1.94 -6.15
C ASN A 40 -11.52 -1.03 -5.01
N GLU A 41 -12.80 -1.13 -4.67
CA GLU A 41 -13.44 -0.41 -3.57
C GLU A 41 -12.82 -0.82 -2.24
N LEU A 42 -12.64 -2.13 -2.03
CA LEU A 42 -11.98 -2.65 -0.83
C LEU A 42 -10.55 -2.11 -0.71
N THR A 43 -9.75 -2.19 -1.78
CA THR A 43 -8.38 -1.68 -1.79
C THR A 43 -8.32 -0.20 -1.44
N ARG A 44 -9.22 0.63 -2.00
CA ARG A 44 -9.27 2.07 -1.69
C ARG A 44 -9.62 2.34 -0.23
N ILE A 45 -10.54 1.55 0.34
CA ILE A 45 -10.89 1.65 1.77
C ILE A 45 -9.67 1.31 2.62
N GLU A 46 -9.02 0.17 2.38
CA GLU A 46 -7.85 -0.29 3.13
C GLU A 46 -6.69 0.70 3.06
N MET A 47 -6.45 1.28 1.89
CA MET A 47 -5.45 2.33 1.71
C MET A 47 -5.80 3.60 2.50
N LEU A 48 -7.07 4.02 2.52
CA LEU A 48 -7.48 5.23 3.25
C LEU A 48 -7.33 5.06 4.76
N ILE A 49 -7.69 3.89 5.28
CA ILE A 49 -7.64 3.60 6.73
C ILE A 49 -6.26 3.07 7.18
N ASP A 50 -5.33 2.89 6.24
CA ASP A 50 -4.00 2.32 6.44
C ASP A 50 -4.01 0.98 7.19
N LYS A 51 -4.99 0.13 6.86
CA LYS A 51 -5.19 -1.18 7.50
C LYS A 51 -5.88 -2.15 6.55
N LEU A 52 -5.37 -3.37 6.48
CA LEU A 52 -6.06 -4.49 5.84
C LEU A 52 -7.25 -4.94 6.69
N LEU A 53 -8.42 -5.07 6.07
CA LEU A 53 -9.60 -5.58 6.75
C LEU A 53 -9.48 -7.09 6.92
N GLU A 54 -9.75 -7.56 8.13
CA GLU A 54 -9.71 -8.98 8.44
C GLU A 54 -10.86 -9.69 7.73
N ARG A 55 -10.52 -10.76 7.02
CA ARG A 55 -11.50 -11.62 6.37
C ARG A 55 -12.02 -12.61 7.40
N ASP A 56 -13.31 -12.52 7.66
CA ASP A 56 -14.01 -13.45 8.55
C ASP A 56 -14.57 -14.64 7.76
N GLU A 57 -14.50 -15.83 8.36
CA GLU A 57 -15.01 -17.07 7.78
C GLU A 57 -16.12 -17.63 8.67
N ILE A 58 -17.30 -17.85 8.09
CA ILE A 58 -18.45 -18.39 8.81
C ILE A 58 -18.51 -19.89 8.54
N GLU A 59 -18.50 -20.69 9.61
CA GLU A 59 -18.62 -22.15 9.52
C GLU A 59 -19.90 -22.54 8.75
N GLY A 60 -19.75 -23.43 7.77
CA GLY A 60 -20.84 -23.88 6.92
C GLY A 60 -21.22 -22.90 5.79
N PHE A 61 -20.56 -21.74 5.68
CA PHE A 61 -20.77 -20.79 4.59
C PHE A 61 -19.53 -20.70 3.70
N GLN A 62 -19.65 -21.18 2.47
CA GLN A 62 -18.56 -21.15 1.49
C GLN A 62 -18.84 -20.06 0.46
N ALA A 63 -18.07 -18.97 0.52
CA ALA A 63 -18.17 -17.93 -0.49
C ALA A 63 -17.56 -18.43 -1.80
N VAL A 64 -18.38 -18.49 -2.85
CA VAL A 64 -17.98 -18.94 -4.18
C VAL A 64 -17.33 -17.76 -4.90
N PHE A 65 -16.01 -17.72 -4.92
CA PHE A 65 -15.28 -16.75 -5.75
C PHE A 65 -14.96 -17.41 -7.08
N GLN A 66 -15.41 -16.82 -8.18
CA GLN A 66 -14.80 -17.13 -9.47
C GLN A 66 -13.43 -16.47 -9.47
N ALA A 67 -12.37 -17.28 -9.40
CA ALA A 67 -11.03 -16.78 -9.63
C ALA A 67 -10.99 -16.20 -11.05
N ALA A 68 -10.68 -14.92 -11.17
CA ALA A 68 -10.29 -14.38 -12.46
C ALA A 68 -9.11 -15.23 -12.98
N PRO A 69 -9.08 -15.61 -14.27
CA PRO A 69 -7.96 -16.35 -14.83
C PRO A 69 -6.65 -15.65 -14.44
N PRO A 70 -5.59 -16.40 -14.09
CA PRO A 70 -4.29 -15.80 -13.83
C PRO A 70 -3.93 -14.94 -15.04
N GLN A 71 -3.82 -13.63 -14.83
CA GLN A 71 -3.35 -12.70 -15.85
C GLN A 71 -1.87 -13.01 -16.05
N THR A 72 -1.56 -13.92 -16.97
CA THR A 72 -0.18 -14.09 -17.44
C THR A 72 0.21 -12.75 -18.05
N PRO A 73 1.28 -12.08 -17.58
CA PRO A 73 1.77 -10.89 -18.26
C PRO A 73 2.06 -11.28 -19.70
N ASP A 74 1.29 -10.68 -20.61
CA ASP A 74 1.27 -11.01 -22.02
C ASP A 74 2.67 -10.84 -22.59
N ALA A 75 3.29 -11.94 -23.01
CA ALA A 75 4.61 -11.96 -23.62
C ALA A 75 4.50 -11.51 -25.09
N THR A 76 4.06 -10.27 -25.30
CA THR A 76 4.13 -9.59 -26.59
C THR A 76 4.72 -8.19 -26.40
N ALA A 77 5.98 -8.15 -25.96
CA ALA A 77 6.85 -7.02 -26.23
C ALA A 77 7.70 -7.39 -27.46
N PRO A 78 7.53 -6.73 -28.62
CA PRO A 78 8.44 -6.94 -29.73
C PRO A 78 9.83 -6.45 -29.33
N ALA A 79 10.81 -7.33 -29.48
CA ALA A 79 12.22 -6.99 -29.49
C ALA A 79 12.56 -6.13 -30.73
N GLU A 80 13.65 -5.35 -30.63
CA GLU A 80 14.30 -4.44 -31.61
C GLU A 80 13.99 -2.94 -31.38
N ALA A 81 14.95 -2.02 -31.24
CA ALA A 81 16.39 -2.04 -31.48
C ALA A 81 17.13 -0.98 -30.62
N THR A 82 18.39 -1.26 -30.27
CA THR A 82 19.43 -0.24 -30.01
C THR A 82 20.30 -0.10 -31.28
N PRO A 83 21.13 0.95 -31.52
CA PRO A 83 21.47 2.12 -30.68
C PRO A 83 21.50 3.48 -31.43
N GLU A 84 21.47 4.62 -30.73
CA GLU A 84 22.23 5.80 -31.18
C GLU A 84 22.72 6.64 -30.00
N GLU A 85 24.01 6.92 -30.04
CA GLU A 85 24.86 7.60 -29.06
C GLU A 85 24.77 9.10 -29.30
N ASP A 86 24.34 9.89 -28.30
CA ASP A 86 24.73 11.31 -28.27
C ASP A 86 24.76 11.90 -26.85
N ALA A 87 25.97 12.35 -26.49
CA ALA A 87 26.36 13.39 -25.53
C ALA A 87 25.73 13.42 -24.11
N ALA A 88 26.52 12.93 -23.14
CA ALA A 88 26.37 13.26 -21.72
C ALA A 88 26.87 14.68 -21.41
N PRO A 89 26.19 15.45 -20.52
CA PRO A 89 26.87 16.41 -19.67
C PRO A 89 27.09 15.80 -18.27
N GLU A 90 28.36 15.63 -17.90
CA GLU A 90 28.76 15.20 -16.55
C GLU A 90 28.23 16.19 -15.48
N ARG A 91 27.60 15.65 -14.43
CA ARG A 91 27.32 16.38 -13.18
C ARG A 91 28.38 16.02 -12.12
N PRO A 92 28.83 16.98 -11.29
CA PRO A 92 30.00 16.81 -10.44
C PRO A 92 29.73 15.88 -9.25
N LYS A 93 30.71 15.04 -8.91
CA LYS A 93 30.69 14.13 -7.76
C LYS A 93 30.82 14.93 -6.45
N VAL A 94 29.79 14.89 -5.61
CA VAL A 94 29.83 15.40 -4.23
C VAL A 94 30.72 14.47 -3.40
N THR A 95 31.79 15.02 -2.82
CA THR A 95 32.70 14.31 -1.91
C THR A 95 32.12 14.29 -0.49
N PRO A 96 32.17 13.16 0.26
CA PRO A 96 31.79 13.14 1.67
C PRO A 96 32.84 13.88 2.54
N PRO A 97 32.42 14.56 3.63
CA PRO A 97 33.34 15.35 4.44
C PRO A 97 34.30 14.46 5.23
N GLY A 98 35.59 14.76 5.08
CA GLY A 98 36.70 14.07 5.73
C GLY A 98 36.65 14.16 7.26
N GLN A 99 36.93 13.03 7.91
CA GLN A 99 37.17 12.92 9.33
C GLN A 99 38.43 13.73 9.71
N ARG A 100 38.29 14.64 10.67
CA ARG A 100 39.39 15.44 11.22
C ARG A 100 40.34 14.55 12.04
N PRO A 101 41.66 14.53 11.76
CA PRO A 101 42.60 13.90 12.68
C PRO A 101 42.78 14.77 13.94
N ARG A 102 42.70 14.12 15.11
CA ARG A 102 42.88 14.75 16.42
C ARG A 102 44.33 15.23 16.59
N ARG A 103 44.48 16.54 16.86
CA ARG A 103 45.74 17.20 17.22
C ARG A 103 46.32 16.54 18.49
N ARG A 104 47.49 15.90 18.39
CA ARG A 104 48.29 15.48 19.55
C ARG A 104 49.15 16.66 19.97
N HIS A 105 48.89 17.22 21.15
CA HIS A 105 49.81 18.15 21.80
C HIS A 105 51.12 17.45 22.13
N ARG A 106 52.24 18.00 21.68
CA ARG A 106 53.56 17.70 22.21
C ARG A 106 54.09 18.98 22.86
N ARG A 107 54.09 19.00 24.20
CA ARG A 107 54.87 19.92 25.04
C ARG A 107 56.34 19.51 24.94
N GLY A 108 57.25 20.48 24.94
CA GLY A 108 58.66 20.23 25.22
C GLY A 108 59.58 21.37 24.81
N LEU A 109 59.97 22.15 25.84
CA LEU A 109 61.15 23.00 26.03
C LEU A 109 61.31 24.24 25.14
#